data_AF-A0A3M1SH33-F1
#
_entry.id   AF-A0A3M1SH33-F1
#
_cell.length_a   1.000
_cell.length_b   1.000
_cell.length_c   1.000
_cell.angle_alpha   90.00
_cell.angle_beta   90.00
_cell.angle_gamma   90.00
#
_symmetry.space_group_name_H-M   'P 1'
#
loop_
_entity.id
_entity.type
_entity.pdbx_description
1 polymer ?
#
loop_
_entity_poly.entity_id
_entity_poly.type
_entity_poly.pdbx_seq_one_letter_code
_entity_poly.pdbx_strand_id
1 'polypeptide(L)'
;MKNNQTERQRPFYPDYLFEVTLVIFITLEVVTVLALIFPQPLGRMINFTAPYQPLPEWYFYWLYQLVRYFPGRWMFVGTVLIPLLIILLLFYLPWIEKGKAGRKGVLVITFLILSAFLILTLIPALKY
;
A
#
# COMPACT_ATOMS: atom_id res chain seq x y z
N MET A 1 11.32 40.49 11.37
CA MET A 1 10.66 39.76 12.47
C MET A 1 10.96 38.27 12.30
N LYS A 2 11.90 37.74 13.09
CA LYS A 2 12.31 36.32 13.08
C LYS A 2 11.33 35.56 13.97
N ASN A 3 10.39 34.81 13.39
CA ASN A 3 9.51 33.93 14.14
C ASN A 3 10.31 32.71 14.60
N ASN A 4 10.94 32.82 15.77
CA ASN A 4 11.56 31.71 16.48
C ASN A 4 10.46 30.84 17.10
N GLN A 5 9.75 30.07 16.27
CA GLN A 5 9.11 28.84 16.72
C GLN A 5 10.24 27.83 16.88
N THR A 6 10.89 27.82 18.04
CA THR A 6 11.70 26.68 18.46
C THR A 6 10.75 25.49 18.47
N GLU A 7 10.83 24.63 17.44
CA GLU A 7 10.24 23.30 17.50
C GLU A 7 10.64 22.71 18.85
N ARG A 8 9.68 22.50 19.76
CA ARG A 8 9.94 21.77 20.99
C ARG A 8 10.19 20.32 20.59
N GLN A 9 11.42 20.03 20.17
CA GLN A 9 11.87 18.66 19.97
C GLN A 9 11.85 17.99 21.34
N ARG A 10 10.82 17.15 21.56
CA ARG A 10 10.75 16.35 22.78
C ARG A 10 11.89 15.34 22.74
N PRO A 11 12.62 15.13 23.85
CA PRO A 11 13.65 14.09 23.88
C PRO A 11 13.01 12.73 23.61
N PHE A 12 13.72 11.87 22.87
CA PHE A 12 13.24 10.53 22.51
C PHE A 12 12.94 9.67 23.76
N TYR A 13 13.77 9.80 24.78
CA TYR A 13 13.59 9.13 26.07
C TYR A 13 13.29 10.19 27.14
N PRO A 14 12.39 9.92 28.11
CA PRO A 14 11.62 8.67 28.29
C PRO A 14 10.25 8.65 27.61
N ASP A 15 9.65 9.82 27.39
CA ASP A 15 8.23 9.94 27.10
C ASP A 15 7.86 9.37 25.72
N TYR A 16 8.62 9.75 24.68
CA TYR A 16 8.31 9.31 23.31
C TYR A 16 8.55 7.81 23.10
N LEU A 17 9.60 7.25 23.72
CA LEU A 17 9.82 5.80 23.73
C LEU A 17 8.63 5.07 24.35
N PHE A 18 8.13 5.54 25.49
CA PHE A 18 6.97 4.93 26.15
C PHE A 18 5.71 4.98 25.26
N GLU A 19 5.43 6.14 24.64
CA GLU A 19 4.31 6.30 23.70
C GLU A 19 4.41 5.32 22.52
N VAL A 20 5.58 5.21 21.89
CA VAL A 20 5.80 4.30 20.75
C VAL A 20 5.67 2.84 21.16
N THR A 21 6.26 2.43 22.30
CA THR A 21 6.13 1.06 22.82
C THR A 21 4.68 0.71 23.11
N LEU A 22 3.90 1.63 23.68
CA LEU A 22 2.48 1.44 23.96
C LEU A 22 1.68 1.26 22.65
N VAL A 23 1.93 2.07 21.63
CA VAL A 23 1.28 1.94 20.31
C VAL A 23 1.60 0.60 19.66
N ILE A 24 2.86 0.15 19.73
CA ILE A 24 3.26 -1.17 19.20
C ILE A 24 2.52 -2.28 19.95
N PHE A 25 2.48 -2.22 21.28
CA PHE A 25 1.81 -3.22 22.11
C PHE A 25 0.31 -3.31 21.79
N ILE A 26 -0.39 -2.16 21.72
CA ILE A 26 -1.81 -2.13 21.33
C ILE A 26 -2.01 -2.69 19.93
N THR A 27 -1.14 -2.33 18.97
CA THR A 27 -1.26 -2.83 17.58
C THR A 27 -1.13 -4.35 17.54
N LEU A 28 -0.18 -4.92 18.29
CA LEU A 28 -0.02 -6.37 18.39
C LEU A 28 -1.25 -7.04 19.00
N GLU A 29 -1.74 -6.53 20.13
CA GLU A 29 -2.96 -7.05 20.78
C GLU A 29 -4.17 -7.01 19.84
N VAL A 30 -4.39 -5.91 19.13
CA VAL A 30 -5.48 -5.79 18.15
C VAL A 30 -5.34 -6.85 17.04
N VAL A 31 -4.14 -7.03 16.49
CA VAL A 31 -3.89 -8.04 15.45
C VAL A 31 -4.11 -9.46 15.99
N THR A 32 -3.65 -9.76 17.21
CA THR A 32 -3.84 -11.06 17.86
C THR A 32 -5.33 -11.35 18.10
N VAL A 33 -6.08 -10.39 18.64
CA VAL A 33 -7.53 -10.53 18.85
C VAL A 33 -8.25 -10.74 17.53
N LEU A 34 -7.91 -9.99 16.47
CA LEU A 34 -8.48 -10.19 15.14
C LEU A 34 -8.17 -11.59 14.58
N ALA A 35 -6.95 -12.10 14.78
CA ALA A 35 -6.56 -13.43 14.33
C ALA A 35 -7.33 -14.55 15.07
N LEU A 36 -7.66 -14.34 16.35
CA LEU A 36 -8.44 -15.28 17.14
C LEU A 36 -9.94 -15.25 16.79
N ILE A 37 -10.51 -14.07 16.50
CA ILE A 37 -11.92 -13.92 16.12
C ILE A 37 -12.16 -14.39 14.67
N PHE A 38 -11.20 -14.15 13.77
CA PHE A 38 -11.29 -14.49 12.35
C PHE A 38 -10.20 -15.49 11.96
N PRO A 39 -10.26 -16.75 12.44
CA PRO A 39 -9.27 -17.75 12.09
C PRO A 39 -9.31 -18.02 10.58
N GLN A 40 -8.17 -17.86 9.91
CA GLN A 40 -8.06 -18.19 8.49
C GLN A 40 -8.09 -19.71 8.31
N PRO A 41 -8.95 -20.23 7.40
CA PRO A 41 -8.94 -21.66 7.11
C PRO A 41 -7.59 -22.06 6.52
N LEU A 42 -7.06 -23.22 6.93
CA LEU A 42 -5.94 -23.84 6.25
C LEU A 42 -6.32 -23.98 4.77
N GLY A 43 -5.48 -23.44 3.89
CA GLY A 43 -5.75 -23.40 2.46
C GLY A 43 -6.09 -24.77 1.88
N ARG A 44 -6.72 -24.78 0.70
CA ARG A 44 -7.15 -26.02 0.05
C ARG A 44 -5.97 -26.98 -0.16
N MET A 45 -6.15 -28.26 0.17
CA MET A 45 -5.19 -29.30 -0.21
C MET A 45 -4.94 -29.29 -1.72
N ILE A 46 -3.68 -29.39 -2.12
CA ILE A 46 -3.29 -29.34 -3.52
C ILE A 46 -3.86 -30.56 -4.24
N ASN A 47 -4.72 -30.33 -5.22
CA ASN A 47 -5.25 -31.35 -6.13
C ASN A 47 -4.87 -30.97 -7.56
N PHE A 48 -4.05 -31.80 -8.20
CA PHE A 48 -3.52 -31.55 -9.55
C PHE A 48 -4.52 -31.85 -10.68
N THR A 49 -5.63 -32.54 -10.38
CA THR A 49 -6.62 -32.96 -11.38
C THR A 49 -7.86 -32.04 -11.39
N ALA A 50 -8.11 -31.30 -10.31
CA ALA A 50 -9.25 -30.41 -10.22
C ALA A 50 -8.95 -29.03 -10.85
N PRO A 51 -9.81 -28.49 -11.73
CA PRO A 51 -9.65 -27.13 -12.23
C PRO A 51 -9.71 -26.14 -11.07
N TYR A 52 -8.74 -25.22 -11.02
CA TYR A 52 -8.63 -24.20 -9.98
C TYR A 52 -8.19 -22.88 -10.58
N GLN A 53 -8.89 -21.80 -10.19
CA GLN A 53 -8.47 -20.45 -10.50
C GLN A 53 -7.87 -19.85 -9.21
N PRO A 54 -6.54 -19.87 -9.04
CA PRO A 54 -5.91 -19.25 -7.88
C PRO A 54 -6.18 -17.74 -7.91
N LEU A 55 -6.95 -17.27 -6.93
CA LEU A 55 -6.98 -15.86 -6.58
C LEU A 55 -5.79 -15.60 -5.65
N PRO A 56 -5.03 -14.51 -5.87
CA PRO A 56 -3.96 -14.15 -4.97
C PRO A 56 -4.52 -13.55 -3.68
N GLU A 57 -3.64 -13.19 -2.75
CA GLU A 57 -4.01 -12.47 -1.54
C GLU A 57 -4.39 -11.01 -1.86
N TRP A 58 -5.19 -10.39 -0.99
CA TRP A 58 -5.79 -9.06 -1.20
C TRP A 58 -4.77 -7.95 -1.53
N TYR A 59 -3.56 -8.02 -0.98
CA TYR A 59 -2.50 -7.04 -1.23
C TYR A 59 -1.90 -7.14 -2.66
N PHE A 60 -2.18 -8.22 -3.39
CA PHE A 60 -1.80 -8.41 -4.79
C PHE A 60 -2.94 -8.18 -5.80
N TYR A 61 -4.14 -7.84 -5.33
CA TYR A 61 -5.31 -7.66 -6.20
C TYR A 61 -5.11 -6.60 -7.30
N TRP A 62 -4.48 -5.47 -6.97
CA TRP A 62 -4.19 -4.43 -7.95
C TRP A 62 -3.25 -4.92 -9.07
N LEU A 63 -2.25 -5.74 -8.72
CA LEU A 63 -1.29 -6.31 -9.67
C LEU A 63 -1.94 -7.42 -10.51
N TYR A 64 -2.77 -8.25 -9.89
CA TYR A 64 -3.57 -9.25 -10.58
C TYR A 64 -4.47 -8.62 -11.65
N GLN A 65 -5.10 -7.47 -11.36
CA GLN A 65 -5.88 -6.77 -12.37
C GLN A 65 -5.03 -6.22 -13.52
N LEU A 66 -3.82 -5.72 -13.25
CA LEU A 66 -2.89 -5.32 -14.30
C LEU A 66 -2.55 -6.49 -15.22
N VAL A 67 -2.32 -7.69 -14.70
CA VAL A 67 -2.13 -8.90 -15.53
C VAL A 67 -3.33 -9.15 -16.45
N ARG A 68 -4.55 -8.97 -15.95
CA ARG A 68 -5.77 -9.17 -16.74
C ARG A 68 -5.95 -8.13 -17.84
N TYR A 69 -5.54 -6.88 -17.60
CA TYR A 69 -5.58 -5.82 -18.60
C TYR A 69 -4.44 -5.93 -19.62
N PHE A 70 -3.31 -6.52 -19.24
CA PHE A 70 -2.12 -6.68 -20.08
C PHE A 70 -1.76 -8.18 -20.30
N PRO A 71 -2.57 -8.96 -21.03
CA PRO A 71 -2.30 -10.38 -21.22
C PRO A 71 -1.15 -10.67 -22.21
N GLY A 72 -0.55 -11.85 -22.08
CA GLY A 72 0.45 -12.37 -23.01
C GLY A 72 1.74 -11.53 -23.01
N ARG A 73 2.17 -11.10 -24.20
CA ARG A 73 3.43 -10.34 -24.37
C ARG A 73 3.47 -9.01 -23.59
N TRP A 74 2.31 -8.45 -23.25
CA TRP A 74 2.20 -7.19 -22.53
C TRP A 74 2.24 -7.35 -21.01
N MET A 75 2.24 -8.58 -20.49
CA MET A 75 2.22 -8.86 -19.06
C MET A 75 3.37 -8.17 -18.33
N PHE A 76 4.58 -8.20 -18.91
CA PHE A 76 5.75 -7.53 -18.36
C PHE A 76 5.54 -6.02 -18.16
N VAL A 77 4.83 -5.37 -19.09
CA VAL A 77 4.52 -3.94 -18.98
C VAL A 77 3.59 -3.70 -17.79
N GLY A 78 2.53 -4.51 -17.68
CA GLY A 78 1.57 -4.43 -16.58
C GLY A 78 2.17 -4.71 -15.20
N THR A 79 3.01 -5.73 -15.08
CA THR A 79 3.46 -6.24 -13.77
C THR A 79 4.81 -5.72 -13.30
N VAL A 80 5.64 -5.22 -14.22
CA VAL A 80 6.99 -4.75 -13.89
C VAL A 80 7.13 -3.27 -14.23
N LEU A 81 6.85 -2.90 -15.48
CA LEU A 81 7.14 -1.54 -15.95
C LEU A 81 6.24 -0.49 -15.29
N ILE A 82 4.92 -0.72 -15.23
CA ILE A 82 3.98 0.22 -14.60
C ILE A 82 4.29 0.42 -13.10
N PRO A 83 4.39 -0.64 -12.26
CA PRO A 83 4.74 -0.47 -10.86
C PRO A 83 6.09 0.26 -10.66
N LEU A 84 7.10 -0.09 -11.46
CA LEU A 84 8.40 0.54 -11.39
C LEU A 84 8.33 2.04 -11.71
N LEU A 85 7.61 2.42 -12.76
CA LEU A 85 7.41 3.83 -13.11
C LEU A 85 6.65 4.60 -12.04
N ILE A 86 5.64 3.99 -11.39
CA ILE A 86 4.93 4.61 -10.26
C ILE A 86 5.90 4.85 -9.09
N ILE A 87 6.73 3.87 -8.75
CA ILE A 87 7.73 4.01 -7.68
C ILE A 87 8.74 5.12 -8.01
N LEU A 88 9.25 5.15 -9.25
CA LEU A 88 10.17 6.19 -9.70
C LEU A 88 9.51 7.58 -9.67
N LEU A 89 8.24 7.69 -10.05
CA LEU A 89 7.47 8.92 -9.95
C LEU A 89 7.30 9.36 -8.49
N LEU A 90 6.97 8.43 -7.58
CA LEU A 90 6.87 8.70 -6.15
C LEU A 90 8.20 9.18 -5.58
N PHE A 91 9.31 8.55 -5.98
CA PHE A 91 10.67 8.96 -5.60
C PHE A 91 11.00 10.37 -6.11
N TYR A 92 10.49 10.74 -7.29
CA TYR A 92 10.72 12.05 -7.90
C TYR A 92 9.78 13.17 -7.38
N LEU A 93 8.79 12.85 -6.54
CA LEU A 93 7.85 13.83 -5.97
C LEU A 93 8.49 15.07 -5.32
N PRO A 94 9.55 14.99 -4.49
CA PRO A 94 10.09 16.19 -3.83
C PRO A 94 10.71 17.19 -4.83
N TRP A 95 11.11 16.75 -6.03
CA TRP A 95 11.53 17.65 -7.10
C TRP A 95 10.34 18.27 -7.82
N ILE A 96 9.27 17.50 -8.02
CA ILE A 96 8.00 18.01 -8.58
C ILE A 96 7.40 19.07 -7.65
N GLU A 97 7.47 18.86 -6.33
CA GLU A 97 6.97 19.81 -5.32
C GLU A 97 7.68 21.17 -5.41
N LYS A 98 8.99 21.17 -5.65
CA LYS A 98 9.80 22.40 -5.80
C LYS A 98 9.63 23.08 -7.16
N GLY A 99 9.02 22.40 -8.13
CA GLY A 99 8.82 22.89 -9.49
C GLY A 99 7.51 23.68 -9.68
N LYS A 100 7.11 23.86 -10.95
CA LYS A 100 5.90 24.62 -11.32
C LYS A 100 4.59 24.00 -10.80
N ALA A 101 4.55 22.68 -10.60
CA ALA A 101 3.38 21.97 -10.11
C ALA A 101 3.10 22.28 -8.62
N GLY A 102 4.14 22.57 -7.84
CA GLY A 102 4.04 22.89 -6.43
C GLY A 102 3.47 21.75 -5.58
N ARG A 103 3.20 22.05 -4.30
CA ARG A 103 2.57 21.11 -3.36
C ARG A 103 1.19 20.62 -3.81
N LYS A 104 0.39 21.48 -4.45
CA LYS A 104 -0.95 21.09 -4.95
C LYS A 104 -0.85 20.03 -6.05
N GLY A 105 0.09 20.18 -6.98
CA GLY A 105 0.31 19.19 -8.04
C GLY A 105 0.75 17.83 -7.48
N VAL A 106 1.66 17.82 -6.50
CA VAL A 106 2.06 16.59 -5.81
C VAL A 106 0.88 15.92 -5.12
N LEU A 107 0.05 16.66 -4.40
CA LEU A 107 -1.14 16.11 -3.76
C LEU A 107 -2.10 15.47 -4.76
N VAL A 108 -2.33 16.11 -5.92
CA VAL A 108 -3.18 15.56 -6.97
C VAL A 108 -2.57 14.28 -7.54
N ILE A 109 -1.27 14.26 -7.85
CA ILE A 109 -0.57 13.07 -8.37
C ILE A 109 -0.68 11.92 -7.38
N THR A 110 -0.34 12.15 -6.11
CA THR A 110 -0.41 11.12 -5.06
C THR A 110 -1.85 10.63 -4.88
N PHE A 111 -2.83 11.53 -4.87
CA PHE A 111 -4.24 11.16 -4.75
C PHE A 111 -4.71 10.28 -5.93
N LEU A 112 -4.30 10.60 -7.16
CA LEU A 112 -4.63 9.79 -8.34
C LEU A 112 -3.99 8.40 -8.27
N ILE A 113 -2.73 8.30 -7.84
CA ILE A 113 -2.04 7.01 -7.66
C ILE A 113 -2.74 6.16 -6.61
N LEU A 114 -3.06 6.74 -5.45
CA LEU A 114 -3.76 6.04 -4.37
C LEU A 114 -5.17 5.63 -4.79
N SER A 115 -5.88 6.49 -5.50
CA SER A 115 -7.21 6.19 -6.04
C SER A 115 -7.15 5.05 -7.05
N ALA A 116 -6.20 5.07 -7.98
CA ALA A 116 -6.01 3.98 -8.94
C ALA A 116 -5.68 2.66 -8.24
N PHE A 117 -4.77 2.68 -7.26
CA PHE A 117 -4.45 1.50 -6.45
C PHE A 117 -5.67 0.92 -5.73
N LEU A 118 -6.47 1.80 -5.10
CA LEU A 118 -7.68 1.41 -4.38
C LEU A 118 -8.75 0.85 -5.32
N ILE A 119 -8.99 1.51 -6.46
CA ILE A 119 -9.92 1.03 -7.48
C ILE A 119 -9.50 -0.35 -8.01
N LEU A 120 -8.23 -0.53 -8.37
CA LEU A 120 -7.71 -1.80 -8.87
C LEU A 120 -7.78 -2.91 -7.81
N THR A 121 -7.67 -2.56 -6.52
CA THR A 121 -7.83 -3.51 -5.41
C THR A 121 -9.30 -3.87 -5.17
N LEU A 122 -10.22 -2.92 -5.32
CA LEU A 122 -11.66 -3.14 -5.08
C LEU A 122 -12.37 -3.90 -6.20
N ILE A 123 -12.02 -3.68 -7.48
CA ILE A 123 -12.66 -4.38 -8.60
C ILE A 123 -12.68 -5.92 -8.44
N PRO A 124 -11.57 -6.60 -8.12
CA PRO A 124 -11.59 -8.05 -7.89
C PRO A 124 -12.26 -8.40 -6.56
N ALA A 125 -12.12 -7.57 -5.52
CA ALA A 125 -12.73 -7.80 -4.22
C ALA A 125 -14.26 -7.74 -4.24
N LEU A 126 -14.86 -6.96 -5.14
CA LEU A 126 -16.32 -6.82 -5.31
C LEU A 126 -16.93 -7.84 -6.29
N LYS A 127 -16.11 -8.55 -7.05
CA LYS A 127 -16.57 -9.53 -8.05
C LYS A 127 -16.75 -10.94 -7.49
N TYR A 128 -16.46 -11.13 -6.20
CA TYR A 128 -16.59 -12.37 -5.44
C TYR A 128 -17.21 -12.06 -4.08
#